data_AF-A0A2D9N472-F1
#
_entry.id   AF-A0A2D9N472-F1
#
_cell.length_a   1.000
_cell.length_b   1.000
_cell.length_c   1.000
_cell.angle_alpha   90.00
_cell.angle_beta   90.00
_cell.angle_gamma   90.00
#
_symmetry.space_group_name_H-M   'P 1'
#
loop_
_entity.id
_entity.type
_entity.pdbx_description
1 polymer ?
#
loop_
_entity_poly.entity_id
_entity_poly.type
_entity_poly.pdbx_seq_one_letter_code
_entity_poly.pdbx_strand_id
1 'polypeptide(L)'
;MIKDAENTLIVSRNGTLDTLTVTPNEDGIIGINNFGKELQTGGTKLTYGLGESITQGTVYGYNILKDYVKQFKYVFTKEGITQVGGFGAIGNLFPGEWSWLAFWHTTALISIILAFMNVLPIPALDGGHVMFLLYEMVSGRKPNDKFMEYAQMVGFFLLIALVLFANGNDIYRAIFGG
;
A
#
# COMPACT_ATOMS: atom_id res chain seq x y z
N MET A 1 25.70 -33.33 3.70
CA MET A 1 26.59 -33.48 2.53
C MET A 1 25.75 -33.53 1.27
N ILE A 2 25.24 -32.39 0.80
CA ILE A 2 24.64 -32.24 -0.55
C ILE A 2 25.10 -30.88 -1.07
N LYS A 3 26.43 -30.68 -1.04
CA LYS A 3 27.11 -29.52 -1.61
C LYS A 3 27.60 -29.98 -2.99
N ASP A 4 27.35 -29.18 -4.02
CA ASP A 4 27.84 -29.41 -5.39
C ASP A 4 27.42 -30.73 -6.07
N ALA A 5 26.41 -31.42 -5.53
CA ALA A 5 25.81 -32.59 -6.16
C ALA A 5 24.66 -32.17 -7.08
N GLU A 6 24.60 -32.74 -8.29
CA GLU A 6 23.45 -32.60 -9.17
C GLU A 6 22.23 -33.27 -8.52
N ASN A 7 21.19 -32.48 -8.23
CA ASN A 7 19.95 -32.98 -7.66
C ASN A 7 18.84 -32.95 -8.71
N THR A 8 18.08 -34.03 -8.80
CA THR A 8 16.97 -34.16 -9.76
C THR A 8 15.66 -33.73 -9.11
N LEU A 9 15.04 -32.68 -9.64
CA LEU A 9 13.71 -32.19 -9.23
C LEU A 9 12.68 -32.59 -10.29
N ILE A 10 11.64 -33.31 -9.87
CA ILE A 10 10.50 -33.66 -10.73
C ILE A 10 9.41 -32.62 -10.50
N VAL A 11 9.02 -31.90 -11.54
CA VAL A 11 7.96 -30.87 -11.49
C VAL A 11 6.82 -31.26 -12.43
N SER A 12 5.57 -31.10 -11.97
CA SER A 12 4.39 -31.36 -12.80
C SER A 12 3.88 -30.04 -13.39
N ARG A 13 3.82 -29.95 -14.72
CA ARG A 13 3.25 -28.79 -15.44
C ARG A 13 2.21 -29.30 -16.44
N ASN A 14 0.96 -28.86 -16.29
CA ASN A 14 -0.17 -29.28 -17.14
C ASN A 14 -0.37 -30.81 -17.22
N GLY A 15 -0.05 -31.54 -16.16
CA GLY A 15 -0.18 -33.01 -16.11
C GLY A 15 0.98 -33.79 -16.72
N THR A 16 1.99 -33.11 -17.27
CA THR A 16 3.23 -33.72 -17.75
C THR A 16 4.30 -33.59 -16.68
N LEU A 17 4.95 -34.71 -16.33
CA LEU A 17 6.09 -34.72 -15.41
C LEU A 17 7.35 -34.34 -16.16
N ASP A 18 8.01 -33.27 -15.72
CA ASP A 18 9.26 -32.77 -16.27
C ASP A 18 10.37 -32.87 -15.22
N THR A 19 11.59 -33.11 -15.65
CA THR A 19 12.72 -33.43 -14.77
C THR A 19 13.82 -32.39 -14.94
N LEU A 20 14.07 -31.61 -13.88
CA LEU A 20 15.05 -30.53 -13.85
C LEU A 20 16.22 -30.91 -12.96
N THR A 21 17.44 -30.83 -13.49
CA THR A 21 18.66 -30.99 -12.70
C THR A 21 19.07 -29.64 -12.12
N VAL A 22 19.22 -29.55 -10.81
CA VAL A 22 19.59 -28.31 -10.11
C VAL A 22 20.75 -28.54 -9.17
N THR A 23 21.71 -27.63 -9.17
CA THR A 23 22.87 -27.62 -8.28
C THR A 23 22.64 -26.55 -7.19
N PRO A 24 22.59 -26.94 -5.89
CA PRO A 24 22.43 -26.00 -4.78
C PRO A 24 23.60 -25.00 -4.69
N ASN A 25 23.35 -23.80 -4.14
CA ASN A 25 24.40 -22.81 -3.91
C ASN A 25 25.34 -23.20 -2.73
N GLU A 26 26.35 -22.39 -2.43
CA GLU A 26 27.34 -22.65 -1.36
C GLU A 26 26.75 -22.79 0.06
N ASP A 27 25.50 -22.39 0.27
CA ASP A 27 24.77 -22.57 1.54
C ASP A 27 23.83 -23.80 1.52
N GLY A 28 23.84 -24.58 0.44
CA GLY A 28 22.95 -25.74 0.25
C GLY A 28 21.51 -25.35 -0.05
N ILE A 29 21.26 -24.10 -0.45
CA ILE A 29 19.93 -23.57 -0.75
C ILE A 29 19.69 -23.70 -2.25
N ILE A 30 18.55 -24.32 -2.60
CA ILE A 30 17.99 -24.25 -3.95
C ILE A 30 17.04 -23.06 -3.98
N GLY A 31 17.49 -21.95 -4.55
CA GLY A 31 16.64 -20.78 -4.76
C GLY A 31 15.70 -20.99 -5.95
N ILE A 32 14.41 -20.69 -5.77
CA ILE A 32 13.49 -20.55 -6.90
C ILE A 32 13.67 -19.13 -7.43
N ASN A 33 14.51 -18.96 -8.45
CA ASN A 33 14.63 -17.70 -9.16
C ASN A 33 13.68 -17.72 -10.36
N ASN A 34 12.74 -16.79 -10.38
CA ASN A 34 11.94 -16.54 -11.57
C ASN A 34 12.76 -15.66 -12.51
N PHE A 35 13.63 -16.29 -13.31
CA PHE A 35 14.61 -15.66 -14.22
C PHE A 35 13.99 -14.63 -15.17
N GLY A 36 13.76 -13.41 -14.69
CA GLY A 36 13.32 -12.25 -15.48
C GLY A 36 12.00 -12.43 -16.24
N LYS A 37 11.35 -13.58 -16.15
CA LYS A 37 10.04 -13.83 -16.71
C LYS A 37 9.08 -13.29 -15.69
N GLU A 38 8.69 -12.03 -15.85
CA GLU A 38 7.46 -11.50 -15.27
C GLU A 38 6.46 -12.65 -15.23
N LEU A 39 5.99 -13.02 -14.04
CA LEU A 39 4.94 -14.02 -13.94
C LEU A 39 3.87 -13.48 -14.87
N GLN A 40 3.77 -14.06 -16.06
CA GLN A 40 2.53 -14.10 -16.79
C GLN A 40 1.67 -14.94 -15.88
N THR A 41 1.19 -14.32 -14.79
CA THR A 41 -0.19 -14.45 -14.41
C THR A 41 -0.89 -14.19 -15.73
N GLY A 42 -1.16 -15.26 -16.48
CA GLY A 42 -2.20 -15.24 -17.48
C GLY A 42 -3.40 -14.88 -16.65
N GLY A 43 -3.62 -13.58 -16.47
CA GLY A 43 -4.67 -13.03 -15.67
C GLY A 43 -5.89 -13.60 -16.33
N THR A 44 -6.45 -14.63 -15.72
CA THR A 44 -7.70 -15.18 -16.20
C THR A 44 -8.63 -14.00 -16.09
N LYS A 45 -9.05 -13.45 -17.24
CA LYS A 45 -9.94 -12.30 -17.28
C LYS A 45 -11.29 -12.78 -16.77
N LEU A 46 -11.43 -12.82 -15.45
CA LEU A 46 -12.64 -13.19 -14.76
C LEU A 46 -13.64 -12.09 -15.08
N THR A 47 -14.59 -12.42 -15.94
CA THR A 47 -15.67 -11.53 -16.32
C THR A 47 -16.78 -11.81 -15.35
N TYR A 48 -16.99 -10.90 -14.41
CA TYR A 48 -18.06 -11.03 -13.42
C TYR A 48 -19.37 -10.50 -14.00
N GLY A 49 -20.49 -11.16 -13.68
CA GLY A 49 -21.81 -10.56 -13.90
C GLY A 49 -21.99 -9.29 -13.05
N LEU A 50 -23.06 -8.52 -13.27
CA LEU A 50 -23.31 -7.28 -12.51
C LEU A 50 -23.38 -7.53 -10.99
N GLY A 51 -24.08 -8.57 -10.55
CA GLY A 51 -24.20 -8.91 -9.12
C GLY A 51 -22.89 -9.42 -8.50
N GLU A 52 -22.16 -10.26 -9.25
CA GLU A 52 -20.84 -10.76 -8.82
C GLU A 52 -19.83 -9.62 -8.73
N SER A 53 -19.87 -8.67 -9.67
CA SER A 53 -18.96 -7.52 -9.72
C SER A 53 -19.10 -6.65 -8.47
N ILE A 54 -20.33 -6.44 -7.96
CA ILE A 54 -20.56 -5.66 -6.73
C ILE A 54 -19.96 -6.39 -5.53
N THR A 55 -20.21 -7.69 -5.42
CA THR A 55 -19.72 -8.50 -4.29
C THR A 55 -18.19 -8.58 -4.32
N GLN A 56 -17.62 -8.93 -5.47
CA GLN A 56 -16.17 -9.02 -5.66
C GLN A 56 -15.48 -7.67 -5.52
N GLY A 57 -16.09 -6.59 -6.03
CA GLY A 57 -15.60 -5.22 -5.84
C GLY A 57 -15.56 -4.82 -4.37
N THR A 58 -16.58 -5.21 -3.58
CA THR A 58 -16.61 -4.96 -2.13
C THR A 58 -15.52 -5.74 -1.40
N VAL A 59 -15.36 -7.02 -1.72
CA VAL A 59 -14.28 -7.86 -1.15
C VAL A 59 -12.91 -7.32 -1.52
N TYR A 60 -12.74 -6.90 -2.78
CA TYR A 60 -11.51 -6.30 -3.28
C TYR A 60 -11.18 -5.00 -2.55
N GLY A 61 -12.15 -4.09 -2.42
CA GLY A 61 -12.00 -2.85 -1.68
C GLY A 61 -11.66 -3.08 -0.20
N TYR A 62 -12.30 -4.07 0.44
CA TYR A 62 -11.97 -4.46 1.81
C TYR A 62 -10.51 -4.95 1.96
N ASN A 63 -10.03 -5.75 1.01
CA ASN A 63 -8.65 -6.22 1.00
C ASN A 63 -7.66 -5.06 0.78
N ILE A 64 -7.93 -4.14 -0.15
CA ILE A 64 -7.13 -2.92 -0.34
C ILE A 64 -7.08 -2.12 0.96
N LEU A 65 -8.22 -1.88 1.61
CA LEU A 65 -8.27 -1.14 2.86
C LEU A 65 -7.43 -1.84 3.94
N LYS A 66 -7.58 -3.15 4.09
CA LYS A 66 -6.80 -3.95 5.06
C LYS A 66 -5.31 -3.87 4.79
N ASP A 67 -4.88 -3.95 3.53
CA ASP A 67 -3.47 -3.86 3.16
C ASP A 67 -2.94 -2.44 3.34
N TYR A 68 -3.75 -1.42 3.06
CA TYR A 68 -3.41 -0.03 3.34
C TYR A 68 -3.21 0.21 4.84
N VAL A 69 -4.07 -0.36 5.72
CA VAL A 69 -3.88 -0.28 7.17
C VAL A 69 -2.55 -0.92 7.61
N LYS A 70 -2.16 -2.05 7.01
CA LYS A 70 -0.85 -2.69 7.30
C LYS A 70 0.31 -1.82 6.83
N GLN A 71 0.21 -1.25 5.62
CA GLN A 71 1.23 -0.35 5.07
C GLN A 71 1.35 0.94 5.91
N PHE A 72 0.24 1.48 6.40
CA PHE A 72 0.25 2.62 7.30
C PHE A 72 1.06 2.34 8.58
N LYS A 73 0.95 1.12 9.15
CA LYS A 73 1.80 0.71 10.28
C LYS A 73 3.29 0.67 9.92
N TYR A 74 3.61 0.31 8.68
CA TYR A 74 4.99 0.29 8.18
C TYR A 74 5.60 1.69 8.07
N VAL A 75 4.80 2.75 7.87
CA VAL A 75 5.29 4.15 7.82
C VAL A 75 6.00 4.57 9.11
N PHE A 76 5.67 3.96 10.25
CA PHE A 76 6.34 4.24 11.53
C PHE A 76 7.68 3.51 11.72
N THR A 77 8.13 2.73 10.73
CA THR A 77 9.46 2.10 10.71
C THR A 77 10.50 3.01 10.06
N LYS A 78 11.79 2.79 10.35
CA LYS A 78 12.88 3.62 9.78
C LYS A 78 12.88 3.57 8.25
N GLU A 79 12.60 2.41 7.70
CA GLU A 79 12.53 2.12 6.27
C GLU A 79 11.25 2.70 5.62
N GLY A 80 10.17 2.83 6.40
CA GLY A 80 8.90 3.40 5.95
C GLY A 80 8.94 4.92 5.79
N ILE A 81 9.63 5.63 6.70
CA ILE A 81 9.76 7.10 6.66
C ILE A 81 10.44 7.55 5.36
N THR A 82 11.43 6.80 4.88
CA THR A 82 12.13 7.11 3.62
C THR A 82 11.30 6.83 2.37
N GLN A 83 10.22 6.05 2.49
CA GLN A 83 9.33 5.66 1.40
C GLN A 83 8.07 6.52 1.31
N VAL A 84 7.91 7.51 2.20
CA VAL A 84 6.82 8.48 2.10
C VAL A 84 7.07 9.37 0.88
N GLY A 85 6.38 9.06 -0.21
CA GLY A 85 6.35 9.86 -1.43
C GLY A 85 5.37 11.02 -1.33
N GLY A 86 5.73 12.16 -1.94
CA GLY A 86 4.85 13.31 -2.10
C GLY A 86 3.94 13.17 -3.34
N PHE A 87 3.60 14.31 -3.97
CA PHE A 87 2.72 14.31 -5.14
C PHE A 87 3.32 13.58 -6.36
N GLY A 88 4.65 13.50 -6.48
CA GLY A 88 5.30 12.79 -7.57
C GLY A 88 5.05 11.28 -7.52
N ALA A 89 5.02 10.70 -6.31
CA ALA A 89 4.66 9.29 -6.14
C ALA A 89 3.22 8.99 -6.56
N ILE A 90 2.28 9.92 -6.32
CA ILE A 90 0.89 9.81 -6.77
C ILE A 90 0.80 9.92 -8.30
N GLY A 91 1.58 10.80 -8.92
CA GLY A 91 1.65 10.93 -10.37
C GLY A 91 2.08 9.64 -11.06
N ASN A 92 3.04 8.93 -10.48
CA ASN A 92 3.53 7.64 -10.99
C ASN A 92 2.53 6.48 -10.86
N LEU A 93 1.39 6.67 -10.19
CA LEU A 93 0.31 5.67 -10.15
C LEU A 93 -0.50 5.64 -11.45
N PHE A 94 -0.40 6.67 -12.28
CA PHE A 94 -1.09 6.72 -13.55
C PHE A 94 -0.14 6.26 -14.68
N PRO A 95 -0.60 5.36 -15.56
CA PRO A 95 0.20 4.95 -16.72
C PRO A 95 0.41 6.14 -17.68
N GLY A 96 1.51 6.10 -18.45
CA GLY A 96 1.82 7.11 -19.47
C GLY A 96 0.85 7.13 -20.65
N GLU A 97 -0.02 6.12 -20.76
CA GLU A 97 -1.08 6.01 -21.75
C GLU A 97 -2.46 5.92 -21.08
N TRP A 98 -3.50 6.38 -21.78
CA TRP A 98 -4.85 6.35 -21.24
C TRP A 98 -5.35 4.90 -21.04
N SER A 99 -5.71 4.56 -19.80
CA SER A 99 -6.33 3.28 -19.46
C SER A 99 -7.51 3.51 -18.53
N TRP A 100 -8.72 3.20 -19.02
CA TRP A 100 -9.94 3.28 -18.22
C TRP A 100 -9.88 2.40 -16.97
N LEU A 101 -9.29 1.21 -17.08
CA LEU A 101 -9.13 0.31 -15.96
C LEU A 101 -8.20 0.90 -14.89
N ALA A 102 -7.04 1.43 -15.30
CA ALA A 102 -6.10 2.06 -14.39
C ALA A 102 -6.72 3.33 -13.75
N PHE A 103 -7.44 4.13 -14.53
CA PHE A 103 -8.12 5.31 -14.03
C PHE A 103 -9.09 4.99 -12.88
N TRP A 104 -10.01 4.04 -13.10
CA TRP A 104 -10.97 3.65 -12.08
C TRP A 104 -10.30 2.95 -10.89
N HIS A 105 -9.27 2.15 -11.14
CA HIS A 105 -8.51 1.49 -10.08
C HIS A 105 -7.77 2.48 -9.19
N THR A 106 -6.98 3.39 -9.77
CA THR A 106 -6.26 4.43 -9.03
C THR A 106 -7.23 5.39 -8.33
N THR A 107 -8.35 5.74 -8.95
CA THR A 107 -9.40 6.56 -8.31
C THR A 107 -10.02 5.85 -7.11
N ALA A 108 -10.30 4.55 -7.22
CA ALA A 108 -10.82 3.75 -6.11
C ALA A 108 -9.78 3.63 -4.98
N LEU A 109 -8.51 3.41 -5.32
CA LEU A 109 -7.40 3.37 -4.36
C LEU A 109 -7.29 4.70 -3.61
N ILE A 110 -7.23 5.83 -4.31
CA ILE A 110 -7.17 7.16 -3.69
C ILE A 110 -8.40 7.41 -2.82
N SER A 111 -9.60 7.04 -3.28
CA SER A 111 -10.84 7.16 -2.48
C SER A 111 -10.76 6.38 -1.17
N ILE A 112 -10.26 5.14 -1.19
CA ILE A 112 -10.08 4.31 0.01
C ILE A 112 -9.03 4.94 0.94
N ILE A 113 -7.92 5.43 0.39
CA ILE A 113 -6.87 6.12 1.14
C ILE A 113 -7.45 7.34 1.86
N LEU A 114 -8.16 8.22 1.13
CA LEU A 114 -8.78 9.41 1.71
C LEU A 114 -9.82 9.07 2.77
N ALA A 115 -10.67 8.07 2.52
CA ALA A 115 -11.64 7.60 3.51
C ALA A 115 -10.97 7.10 4.78
N PHE A 116 -9.90 6.30 4.67
CA PHE A 116 -9.13 5.85 5.82
C PHE A 116 -8.47 7.01 6.56
N MET A 117 -7.79 7.91 5.84
CA MET A 117 -7.07 9.04 6.42
C MET A 117 -8.02 9.99 7.18
N ASN A 118 -9.22 10.23 6.65
CA ASN A 118 -10.22 11.06 7.32
C ASN A 118 -10.80 10.42 8.59
N VAL A 119 -10.70 9.10 8.76
CA VAL A 119 -11.14 8.41 10.00
C VAL A 119 -10.07 8.43 11.08
N LEU A 120 -8.80 8.68 10.74
CA LEU A 120 -7.73 8.72 11.72
C LEU A 120 -7.93 9.86 12.75
N PRO A 121 -7.52 9.65 14.01
CA PRO A 121 -7.65 10.65 15.07
C PRO A 121 -6.56 11.74 14.95
N ILE A 122 -6.51 12.42 13.81
CA ILE A 122 -5.58 13.50 13.52
C ILE A 122 -6.32 14.82 13.73
N PRO A 123 -5.87 15.68 14.66
CA PRO A 123 -6.43 17.02 14.82
C PRO A 123 -6.34 17.80 13.50
N ALA A 124 -7.42 18.52 13.15
CA ALA A 124 -7.65 19.19 11.85
C ALA A 124 -8.24 18.34 10.71
N LEU A 125 -8.37 17.02 10.87
CA LEU A 125 -9.19 16.16 9.99
C LEU A 125 -10.51 15.77 10.65
N ASP A 126 -11.46 15.25 9.85
CA ASP A 126 -12.80 14.84 10.31
C ASP A 126 -12.73 13.87 11.50
N GLY A 127 -11.81 12.91 11.47
CA GLY A 127 -11.59 11.92 12.53
C GLY A 127 -11.09 12.52 13.85
N GLY A 128 -10.45 13.69 13.82
CA GLY A 128 -10.12 14.46 15.01
C GLY A 128 -11.38 14.89 15.76
N HIS A 129 -12.37 15.43 15.04
CA HIS A 129 -13.67 15.79 15.64
C HIS A 129 -14.40 14.57 16.20
N VAL A 130 -14.38 13.45 15.49
CA VAL A 130 -14.95 12.18 15.99
C VAL A 130 -14.26 11.73 17.28
N MET A 131 -12.93 11.83 17.37
CA MET A 131 -12.19 11.50 18.59
C MET A 131 -12.62 12.35 19.78
N PHE A 132 -12.83 13.65 19.59
CA PHE A 132 -13.28 14.55 20.65
C PHE A 132 -14.72 14.27 21.09
N LEU A 133 -15.60 13.95 20.15
CA LEU A 133 -16.98 13.52 20.46
C LEU A 133 -17.01 12.20 21.22
N LEU A 134 -16.17 11.23 20.82
CA LEU A 134 -16.03 9.96 21.55
C LEU A 134 -15.49 10.20 22.96
N TYR A 135 -14.50 11.08 23.11
CA TYR A 135 -14.01 11.48 24.43
C TYR A 135 -15.10 12.13 25.29
N GLU A 136 -15.91 13.03 24.73
CA GLU A 136 -17.02 13.67 25.42
C GLU A 136 -18.09 12.64 25.85
N MET A 137 -18.42 11.70 24.96
CA MET A 137 -19.39 10.63 25.25
C MET A 137 -18.93 9.72 26.40
N VAL A 138 -17.63 9.41 26.48
CA VAL A 138 -17.07 8.56 27.54
C VAL A 138 -16.84 9.33 28.84
N SER A 139 -16.35 10.58 28.77
CA SER A 139 -16.01 11.39 29.94
C SER A 139 -17.19 12.17 30.53
N GLY A 140 -18.28 12.32 29.77
CA GLY A 140 -19.44 13.13 30.13
C GLY A 140 -19.14 14.63 30.24
N ARG A 141 -17.97 15.07 29.77
CA ARG A 141 -17.49 16.46 29.89
C ARG A 141 -17.05 16.98 28.53
N LYS A 142 -17.56 18.16 28.17
CA LYS A 142 -17.12 18.85 26.97
C LYS A 142 -15.61 19.13 27.06
N PRO A 143 -14.80 18.72 26.07
CA PRO A 143 -13.39 19.10 26.02
C PRO A 143 -13.25 20.62 25.98
N ASN A 144 -12.21 21.15 26.61
CA ASN A 144 -11.98 22.59 26.71
C ASN A 144 -11.80 23.21 25.32
N ASP A 145 -12.57 24.25 25.00
CA ASP A 145 -12.56 24.91 23.68
C ASP A 145 -11.15 25.43 23.30
N LYS A 146 -10.38 25.92 24.28
CA LYS A 146 -8.98 26.33 24.05
C LYS A 146 -8.07 25.15 23.68
N PHE A 147 -8.26 24.00 24.32
CA PHE A 147 -7.48 22.80 24.01
C PHE A 147 -7.78 22.31 22.59
N MET A 148 -9.06 22.38 22.18
CA MET A 148 -9.51 22.05 20.83
C MET A 148 -8.80 22.91 19.77
N GLU A 149 -8.80 24.22 19.98
CA GLU A 149 -8.18 25.19 19.08
C GLU A 149 -6.68 24.96 18.95
N TYR A 150 -5.97 24.75 20.07
CA TYR A 150 -4.54 24.43 20.04
C TYR A 150 -4.26 23.09 19.34
N ALA A 151 -5.03 22.04 19.64
CA ALA A 151 -4.85 20.74 19.01
C ALA A 151 -5.04 20.84 17.49
N GLN A 152 -6.07 21.55 17.03
CA GLN A 152 -6.33 21.78 15.61
C GLN A 152 -5.22 22.58 14.93
N MET A 153 -4.73 23.66 15.57
CA MET A 153 -3.65 24.48 15.03
C MET A 153 -2.34 23.69 14.92
N VAL A 154 -1.99 22.92 15.95
CA VAL A 154 -0.81 22.04 15.95
C VAL A 154 -0.94 20.96 14.87
N GLY A 155 -2.11 20.31 14.78
CA GLY A 155 -2.39 19.30 13.75
C GLY A 155 -2.25 19.86 12.33
N PHE A 156 -2.84 21.03 12.08
CA PHE A 156 -2.71 21.71 10.80
C PHE A 156 -1.25 22.02 10.44
N PHE A 157 -0.48 22.57 11.39
CA PHE A 157 0.92 22.89 11.15
C PHE A 157 1.77 21.63 10.89
N LEU A 158 1.53 20.55 11.63
CA LEU A 158 2.19 19.25 11.39
C LEU A 158 1.86 18.70 10.01
N LEU A 159 0.61 18.79 9.57
CA LEU A 159 0.20 18.34 8.24
C LEU A 159 0.91 19.13 7.13
N ILE A 160 0.96 20.47 7.25
CA ILE A 160 1.67 21.31 6.29
C ILE A 160 3.17 20.98 6.27
N ALA A 161 3.79 20.81 7.44
CA ALA A 161 5.20 20.43 7.53
C ALA A 161 5.46 19.08 6.84
N LEU A 162 4.58 18.09 7.03
CA LEU A 162 4.69 16.79 6.38
C LEU A 162 4.54 16.87 4.86
N VAL A 163 3.57 17.66 4.36
CA VAL A 163 3.38 17.87 2.92
C VAL A 163 4.62 18.54 2.31
N LEU A 164 5.17 19.57 2.95
CA LEU A 164 6.39 20.22 2.50
C LEU A 164 7.58 19.27 2.50
N PHE A 165 7.71 18.45 3.55
CA PHE A 165 8.77 17.44 3.65
C PHE A 165 8.67 16.39 2.54
N ALA A 166 7.48 15.81 2.32
CA ALA A 166 7.26 14.79 1.30
C ALA A 166 7.52 15.32 -0.12
N ASN A 167 7.05 16.54 -0.41
CA ASN A 167 7.31 17.19 -1.70
C ASN A 167 8.78 17.59 -1.87
N GLY A 168 9.44 18.04 -0.82
CA GLY A 168 10.88 18.29 -0.82
C GLY A 168 11.68 17.03 -1.13
N ASN A 169 11.31 15.89 -0.54
CA ASN A 169 11.92 14.58 -0.81
C ASN A 169 11.72 14.13 -2.26
N ASP A 170 10.53 14.34 -2.82
CA ASP A 170 10.25 14.06 -4.23
C ASP A 170 11.10 14.92 -5.17
N ILE A 171 11.21 16.23 -4.92
CA ILE A 171 12.05 17.16 -5.71
C ILE A 171 13.53 16.78 -5.59
N TYR A 172 14.01 16.48 -4.38
CA TYR A 172 15.38 16.04 -4.16
C TYR A 172 15.70 14.77 -4.96
N ARG A 173 14.81 13.78 -4.93
CA ARG A 173 14.96 12.54 -5.71
C ARG A 173 14.92 12.81 -7.22
N ALA A 174 14.07 13.73 -7.69
CA ALA A 174 13.99 14.08 -9.11
C ALA A 174 15.25 14.80 -9.64
N ILE A 175 15.94 15.58 -8.80
CA ILE A 175 17.12 16.37 -9.20
C ILE A 175 18.43 15.61 -8.96
N PHE A 176 18.55 14.88 -7.84
CA PHE A 176 19.80 14.26 -7.39
C PHE A 176 19.77 12.72 -7.39
N GLY A 177 18.61 12.10 -7.60
CA GLY A 177 18.41 10.65 -7.52
C GLY A 177 18.40 9.93 -8.88
N GLY A 178 19.02 10.52 -9.91
CA GLY A 178 19.32 9.86 -11.19
C GLY A 178 20.53 8.95 -11.10
#